data_AF-A0A535BFE0-F1
#
_entry.id   AF-A0A535BFE0-F1
#
_cell.length_a   1.000
_cell.length_b   1.000
_cell.length_c   1.000
_cell.angle_alpha   90.00
_cell.angle_beta   90.00
_cell.angle_gamma   90.00
#
_symmetry.space_group_name_H-M   'P 1'
#
loop_
_entity.id
_entity.type
_entity.pdbx_description
1 polymer ?
#
loop_
_entity_poly.entity_id
_entity_poly.type
_entity_poly.pdbx_seq_one_letter_code
_entity_poly.pdbx_strand_id
1 'polypeptide(L)'
;HGDAGDIARSIRAGIARLDREDGTFAVAVRWDHGPAYPALRELCAGINDGVRGTVAPDRPLVVVLDADVAGIVGQMLRDELSVRSPLVCVDQIQLSDLDFIDVGAVLPGKGVVPVVIKSLVFSDR
;
A
#
# COMPACT_ATOMS: atom_id res chain seq x y z
N HIS A 1 7.24 9.80 -12.05
CA HIS A 1 7.72 8.48 -12.46
C HIS A 1 9.05 8.17 -11.77
N GLY A 2 9.07 7.15 -10.91
CA GLY A 2 10.31 6.57 -10.40
C GLY A 2 10.38 5.13 -10.88
N ASP A 3 11.58 4.63 -11.13
CA ASP A 3 11.78 3.19 -11.28
C ASP A 3 11.51 2.46 -9.94
N ALA A 4 11.48 1.13 -9.96
CA ALA A 4 11.29 0.34 -8.75
C ALA A 4 12.25 0.72 -7.61
N GLY A 5 13.47 1.14 -7.95
CA GLY A 5 14.48 1.57 -6.98
C GLY A 5 14.12 2.89 -6.29
N ASP A 6 13.64 3.88 -7.04
CA ASP A 6 13.11 5.14 -6.50
C ASP A 6 11.91 4.89 -5.59
N ILE A 7 10.98 4.04 -6.01
CA ILE A 7 9.78 3.69 -5.25
C ILE A 7 10.17 3.01 -3.93
N ALA A 8 11.06 2.02 -3.98
CA ALA A 8 11.54 1.33 -2.78
C ALA A 8 12.25 2.28 -1.80
N ARG A 9 13.05 3.23 -2.30
CA ARG A 9 13.67 4.28 -1.47
C ARG A 9 12.62 5.17 -0.80
N SER A 10 11.62 5.60 -1.55
CA SER A 10 10.54 6.43 -1.01
C SER A 10 9.77 5.72 0.11
N ILE A 11 9.44 4.43 -0.08
CA ILE A 11 8.77 3.61 0.93
C ILE A 11 9.62 3.45 2.17
N ARG A 12 10.91 3.09 2.03
CA ARG A 12 11.83 2.97 3.18
C ARG A 12 11.96 4.28 3.96
N ALA A 13 12.04 5.41 3.26
CA ALA A 13 12.05 6.72 3.89
C ALA A 13 10.74 7.02 4.64
N GLY A 14 9.58 6.66 4.06
CA GLY A 14 8.29 6.77 4.72
C GLY A 14 8.19 5.96 6.00
N ILE A 15 8.60 4.68 5.95
CA ILE A 15 8.62 3.78 7.12
C ILE A 15 9.53 4.35 8.22
N ALA A 16 10.72 4.85 7.87
CA ALA A 16 11.64 5.43 8.83
C ALA A 16 11.07 6.67 9.56
N ARG A 17 10.15 7.43 8.92
CA ARG A 17 9.49 8.59 9.54
C ARG A 17 8.36 8.23 10.51
N LEU A 18 7.78 7.04 10.40
CA LEU A 18 6.66 6.64 11.25
C LEU A 18 7.08 6.36 12.70
N ASP A 19 8.37 6.13 12.96
CA ASP A 19 8.93 5.81 14.28
C ASP A 19 8.14 4.69 14.98
N ARG A 20 7.77 3.65 14.20
CA ARG A 20 7.00 2.48 14.67
C ARG A 20 7.77 1.20 14.43
N GLU A 21 7.99 0.45 15.50
CA GLU A 21 8.70 -0.84 15.47
C GLU A 21 7.76 -2.04 15.21
N ASP A 22 6.45 -1.85 15.33
CA ASP A 22 5.44 -2.91 15.23
C ASP A 22 5.11 -3.35 13.80
N GLY A 23 5.72 -2.72 12.79
CA GLY A 23 5.49 -3.01 11.36
C GLY A 23 4.05 -2.75 10.91
N THR A 24 3.26 -1.99 11.69
CA THR A 24 1.85 -1.72 11.40
C THR A 24 1.73 -0.40 10.66
N PHE A 25 1.66 -0.48 9.33
CA PHE A 25 1.50 0.67 8.45
C PHE A 25 0.77 0.27 7.16
N ALA A 26 0.28 1.28 6.44
CA ALA A 26 -0.19 1.13 5.08
C ALA A 26 0.74 1.88 4.12
N VAL A 27 1.00 1.30 2.95
CA VAL A 27 1.69 1.99 1.85
C VAL A 27 0.64 2.74 1.04
N ALA A 28 0.55 4.05 1.26
CA ALA A 28 -0.29 4.93 0.46
C ALA A 28 0.44 5.37 -0.82
N VAL A 29 -0.16 5.11 -1.97
CA VAL A 29 0.40 5.40 -3.30
C VAL A 29 -0.50 6.40 -4.01
N ARG A 30 0.06 7.55 -4.36
CA ARG A 30 -0.53 8.43 -5.37
C ARG A 30 -0.10 7.98 -6.75
N TRP A 31 -1.05 7.64 -7.62
CA TRP A 31 -0.80 6.98 -8.90
C TRP A 31 -1.53 7.65 -10.06
N ASP A 32 -0.77 8.31 -10.92
CA ASP A 32 -1.24 9.05 -12.09
C ASP A 32 -0.78 8.46 -13.44
N HIS A 33 -0.16 7.27 -13.44
CA HIS A 33 0.46 6.67 -14.64
C HIS A 33 -0.44 5.65 -15.36
N GLY A 34 -1.72 5.55 -14.96
CA GLY A 34 -2.71 4.65 -15.57
C GLY A 34 -2.43 3.15 -15.34
N PRO A 35 -3.16 2.25 -16.02
CA PRO A 35 -3.10 0.81 -15.79
C PRO A 35 -2.05 0.08 -16.64
N ALA A 36 -1.08 0.79 -17.21
CA ALA A 36 -0.10 0.19 -18.12
C ALA A 36 0.79 -0.82 -17.39
N TYR A 37 0.87 -2.06 -17.90
CA TYR A 37 1.60 -3.16 -17.28
C TYR A 37 3.04 -2.79 -16.85
N PRO A 38 3.90 -2.18 -17.69
CA PRO A 38 5.27 -1.86 -17.29
C PRO A 38 5.33 -0.93 -16.07
N ALA A 39 4.46 0.08 -16.03
CA ALA A 39 4.41 1.02 -14.92
C ALA A 39 3.94 0.34 -13.62
N LEU A 40 2.87 -0.46 -13.69
CA LEU A 40 2.39 -1.22 -12.54
C LEU A 40 3.42 -2.26 -12.06
N ARG A 41 4.20 -2.84 -12.97
CA ARG A 41 5.24 -3.80 -12.64
C ARG A 41 6.39 -3.17 -11.86
N GLU A 42 6.81 -1.96 -12.26
CA GLU A 42 7.78 -1.15 -11.52
C GLU A 42 7.24 -0.74 -10.14
N LEU A 43 5.97 -0.33 -10.06
CA LEU A 43 5.31 -0.03 -8.79
C LEU A 43 5.33 -1.23 -7.85
N CYS A 44 4.88 -2.40 -8.32
CA CYS A 44 4.84 -3.61 -7.50
C CYS A 44 6.24 -4.07 -7.07
N ALA A 45 7.24 -3.98 -7.96
CA ALA A 45 8.63 -4.27 -7.62
C ALA A 45 9.15 -3.35 -6.52
N GLY A 46 8.90 -2.05 -6.64
CA GLY A 46 9.30 -1.05 -5.67
C GLY A 46 8.61 -1.23 -4.32
N ILE A 47 7.32 -1.56 -4.31
CA ILE A 47 6.59 -1.92 -3.08
C ILE A 47 7.22 -3.14 -2.42
N ASN A 48 7.40 -4.24 -3.15
CA ASN A 48 7.93 -5.49 -2.61
C ASN A 48 9.35 -5.33 -2.05
N ASP A 49 10.22 -4.54 -2.70
CA ASP A 49 11.56 -4.26 -2.17
C ASP A 49 11.53 -3.27 -1.01
N GLY A 50 10.69 -2.23 -1.09
CA GLY A 50 10.60 -1.16 -0.09
C GLY A 50 10.13 -1.65 1.27
N VAL A 51 9.25 -2.65 1.32
CA VAL A 51 8.69 -3.23 2.56
C VAL A 51 9.43 -4.49 3.04
N ARG A 52 10.51 -4.88 2.34
CA ARG A 52 11.25 -6.10 2.67
C ARG A 52 11.85 -5.99 4.07
N GLY A 53 11.52 -6.95 4.93
CA GLY A 53 12.03 -7.01 6.31
C GLY A 53 11.31 -6.10 7.30
N THR A 54 10.29 -5.33 6.87
CA THR A 54 9.51 -4.47 7.76
C THR A 54 8.13 -5.04 8.08
N VAL A 55 7.52 -5.77 7.14
CA VAL A 55 6.22 -6.45 7.36
C VAL A 55 6.45 -7.88 7.82
N ALA A 56 5.92 -8.24 8.98
CA ALA A 56 6.00 -9.61 9.50
C ALA A 56 5.20 -10.58 8.61
N PRO A 57 5.61 -11.85 8.45
CA PRO A 57 4.97 -12.80 7.53
C PRO A 57 3.48 -13.06 7.80
N ASP A 58 3.04 -12.92 9.05
CA ASP A 58 1.66 -13.13 9.51
C ASP A 58 0.82 -11.84 9.51
N ARG A 59 1.42 -10.70 9.18
CA ARG A 59 0.75 -9.40 9.11
C ARG A 59 0.41 -9.03 7.67
N PRO A 60 -0.76 -8.40 7.44
CA PRO A 60 -1.12 -7.98 6.10
C PRO A 60 -0.21 -6.85 5.61
N LEU A 61 0.31 -6.97 4.40
CA LEU A 61 0.78 -5.82 3.64
C LEU A 61 -0.45 -5.09 3.10
N VAL A 62 -0.68 -3.88 3.63
CA VAL A 62 -1.78 -3.01 3.21
C VAL A 62 -1.24 -1.98 2.22
N VAL A 63 -1.79 -1.98 1.01
CA VAL A 63 -1.50 -1.02 -0.05
C VAL A 63 -2.77 -0.24 -0.35
N VAL A 64 -2.69 1.08 -0.31
CA VAL A 64 -3.81 1.98 -0.59
C VAL A 64 -3.44 2.82 -1.79
N LEU A 65 -4.28 2.82 -2.81
CA LEU A 65 -4.08 3.57 -4.03
C LEU A 65 -5.21 4.58 -4.22
N ASP A 66 -4.88 5.75 -4.74
CA ASP A 66 -5.88 6.73 -5.17
C ASP A 66 -6.44 6.44 -6.59
N ALA A 67 -5.93 5.40 -7.25
CA ALA A 67 -6.35 4.96 -8.58
C ALA A 67 -7.04 3.59 -8.56
N ASP A 68 -7.93 3.34 -9.54
CA ASP A 68 -8.71 2.10 -9.71
C ASP A 68 -7.86 0.97 -10.33
N VAL A 69 -6.82 0.55 -9.60
CA VAL A 69 -5.87 -0.49 -10.05
C VAL A 69 -5.50 -1.47 -8.95
N ALA A 70 -6.15 -1.43 -7.77
CA ALA A 70 -5.75 -2.24 -6.62
C ALA A 70 -5.90 -3.73 -6.88
N GLY A 71 -6.92 -4.14 -7.65
CA GLY A 71 -7.08 -5.53 -8.08
C GLY A 71 -5.87 -6.04 -8.88
N ILE A 72 -5.39 -5.25 -9.85
CA ILE A 72 -4.24 -5.60 -10.69
C ILE A 72 -2.95 -5.61 -9.87
N VAL A 73 -2.72 -4.58 -9.06
CA VAL A 73 -1.56 -4.47 -8.17
C VAL A 73 -1.51 -5.64 -7.19
N GLY A 74 -2.64 -5.94 -6.55
CA GLY A 74 -2.75 -7.06 -5.61
C GLY A 74 -2.51 -8.41 -6.29
N GLN A 75 -2.96 -8.60 -7.53
CA GLN A 75 -2.67 -9.79 -8.31
C GLN A 75 -1.19 -9.91 -8.67
N MET A 76 -0.55 -8.85 -9.17
CA MET A 76 0.88 -8.84 -9.51
C MET A 76 1.76 -9.11 -8.29
N LEU A 77 1.45 -8.50 -7.15
CA LEU A 77 2.18 -8.73 -5.89
C LEU A 77 2.13 -10.21 -5.48
N ARG A 78 0.95 -10.84 -5.60
CA ARG A 78 0.73 -12.25 -5.21
C ARG A 78 1.32 -13.23 -6.21
N ASP A 79 0.95 -13.10 -7.48
CA ASP A 79 1.16 -14.12 -8.51
C ASP A 79 2.52 -13.98 -9.19
N GLU A 80 2.98 -12.74 -9.44
CA GLU A 80 4.24 -12.48 -10.16
C GLU A 80 5.42 -12.27 -9.20
N LEU A 81 5.19 -11.57 -8.09
CA LEU A 81 6.23 -11.24 -7.11
C LEU A 81 6.26 -12.17 -5.90
N SER A 82 5.35 -13.14 -5.84
CA SER A 82 5.31 -14.17 -4.79
C SER A 82 5.25 -13.60 -3.37
N VAL A 83 4.57 -12.47 -3.17
CA VAL A 83 4.32 -11.92 -1.83
C VAL A 83 3.41 -12.89 -1.07
N ARG A 84 3.94 -13.46 0.01
CA ARG A 84 3.27 -14.51 0.80
C ARG A 84 2.51 -14.00 2.01
N SER A 85 2.83 -12.80 2.50
CA SER A 85 2.06 -12.16 3.55
C SER A 85 0.61 -11.98 3.09
N PRO A 86 -0.38 -11.97 3.99
CA PRO A 86 -1.72 -11.52 3.64
C PRO A 86 -1.64 -10.17 2.90
N LEU A 87 -2.45 -10.00 1.86
CA LEU A 87 -2.44 -8.79 1.03
C LEU A 87 -3.81 -8.13 1.07
N VAL A 88 -3.81 -6.85 1.38
CA VAL A 88 -4.98 -5.98 1.26
C VAL A 88 -4.59 -4.84 0.33
N CYS A 89 -5.20 -4.78 -0.85
CA CYS A 89 -5.04 -3.67 -1.78
C CYS A 89 -6.39 -2.97 -1.88
N VAL A 90 -6.42 -1.67 -1.62
CA VAL A 90 -7.64 -0.84 -1.67
C VAL A 90 -7.39 0.30 -2.64
N ASP A 91 -8.32 0.55 -3.56
CA ASP A 91 -8.26 1.63 -4.54
C ASP A 91 -9.21 2.78 -4.20
N GLN A 92 -9.08 3.88 -4.95
CA GLN A 92 -9.94 5.06 -4.88
C GLN A 92 -9.99 5.71 -3.48
N ILE A 93 -8.91 5.59 -2.72
CA ILE A 93 -8.74 6.23 -1.42
C ILE A 93 -7.53 7.16 -1.46
N GLN A 94 -7.78 8.44 -1.19
CA GLN A 94 -6.73 9.41 -0.95
C GLN A 94 -6.44 9.48 0.55
N LEU A 95 -5.17 9.23 0.91
CA LEU A 95 -4.66 9.43 2.26
C LEU A 95 -3.63 10.57 2.27
N SER A 96 -3.57 11.24 3.41
CA SER A 96 -2.52 12.17 3.79
C SER A 96 -1.62 11.53 4.85
N ASP A 97 -0.45 12.13 5.07
CA ASP A 97 0.41 11.72 6.18
C ASP A 97 -0.36 11.82 7.51
N LEU A 98 -0.14 10.84 8.39
CA LEU A 98 -0.80 10.72 9.70
C LEU A 98 -2.31 10.38 9.68
N ASP A 99 -2.88 10.09 8.50
CA ASP A 99 -4.21 9.45 8.45
C ASP A 99 -4.14 8.03 9.01
N PHE A 100 -5.16 7.65 9.77
CA PHE A 100 -5.35 6.28 10.24
C PHE A 100 -6.35 5.56 9.35
N ILE A 101 -6.04 4.31 9.03
CA ILE A 101 -6.89 3.42 8.25
C ILE A 101 -7.24 2.19 9.07
N ASP A 102 -8.53 2.01 9.36
CA ASP A 102 -9.04 0.77 9.95
C ASP A 102 -9.52 -0.14 8.83
N VAL A 103 -8.87 -1.30 8.69
CA VAL A 103 -9.23 -2.34 7.72
C VAL A 103 -10.03 -3.42 8.43
N GLY A 104 -11.29 -3.60 8.04
CA GLY A 104 -12.13 -4.67 8.57
C GLY A 104 -11.87 -6.03 7.93
N ALA A 105 -12.65 -7.04 8.34
CA ALA A 105 -12.56 -8.38 7.78
C ALA A 105 -13.05 -8.42 6.31
N VAL A 106 -12.48 -9.33 5.52
CA VAL A 106 -12.95 -9.60 4.15
C VAL A 106 -14.41 -10.02 4.17
N LEU A 107 -15.23 -9.38 3.33
CA LEU A 107 -16.62 -9.76 3.14
C LEU A 107 -16.71 -11.08 2.33
N PRO A 108 -17.31 -12.15 2.89
CA PRO A 108 -17.39 -13.44 2.22
C PRO A 108 -18.02 -13.35 0.83
N GLY A 109 -17.38 -13.96 -0.16
CA GLY A 109 -17.87 -14.02 -1.54
C GLY A 109 -17.80 -12.70 -2.32
N LYS A 110 -17.23 -11.63 -1.74
CA LYS A 110 -17.10 -10.33 -2.40
C LYS A 110 -15.66 -9.94 -2.70
N GLY A 111 -14.69 -10.46 -1.95
CA GLY A 111 -13.27 -10.13 -2.14
C GLY A 111 -12.93 -8.67 -1.79
N VAL A 112 -13.80 -7.99 -1.05
CA VAL A 112 -13.62 -6.59 -0.61
C VAL A 112 -13.55 -6.52 0.91
N VAL A 113 -12.96 -5.44 1.42
CA VAL A 113 -12.86 -5.13 2.86
C VAL A 113 -13.54 -3.80 3.15
N PRO A 114 -14.28 -3.64 4.27
CA PRO A 114 -14.72 -2.33 4.70
C PRO A 114 -13.53 -1.55 5.27
N VAL A 115 -13.45 -0.26 4.94
CA VAL A 115 -12.37 0.62 5.36
C VAL A 115 -12.95 1.87 6.03
N VAL A 116 -12.39 2.27 7.16
CA VAL A 116 -12.68 3.56 7.80
C VAL A 116 -11.41 4.39 7.82
N ILE A 117 -11.51 5.63 7.35
CA ILE A 117 -10.41 6.60 7.37
C ILE A 117 -10.69 7.59 8.50
N LYS A 118 -9.69 7.80 9.34
CA LYS A 118 -9.71 8.83 10.39
C LYS A 118 -8.59 9.81 10.09
N SER A 119 -8.99 11.01 9.66
CA SER A 119 -8.05 12.07 9.37
C SER A 119 -7.88 13.01 10.56
N LEU A 120 -6.64 13.32 10.86
CA LEU A 120 -6.29 14.38 11.81
C LEU A 120 -6.21 15.69 11.03
N VAL A 121 -7.27 16.48 11.11
CA VAL A 121 -7.27 17.84 10.56
C VAL A 121 -6.70 18.77 11.60
N PHE A 122 -5.48 19.24 11.39
CA PHE A 122 -4.91 20.33 12.15
C PHE A 122 -5.35 21.63 11.49
N SER A 123 -6.17 22.43 12.19
CA SER A 123 -6.37 23.81 11.78
C SER A 123 -5.15 24.61 12.21
N ASP A 124 -4.34 25.03 11.23
CA ASP A 124 -3.36 26.09 11.47
C ASP A 124 -4.12 27.33 11.93
N ARG A 125 -3.90 27.73 13.18
CA ARG A 125 -4.25 29.05 13.69
C ARG A 125 -3.01 29.91 13.74
#